data_AF-A2EG51-F1
#
_entry.id   AF-A2EG51-F1
#
_cell.length_a   1.000
_cell.length_b   1.000
_cell.length_c   1.000
_cell.angle_alpha   90.00
_cell.angle_beta   90.00
_cell.angle_gamma   90.00
#
_symmetry.space_group_name_H-M   'P 1'
#
loop_
_entity.id
_entity.type
_entity.pdbx_description
1 polymer ?
#
loop_
_entity_poly.entity_id
_entity_poly.type
_entity_poly.pdbx_seq_one_letter_code
_entity_poly.pdbx_strand_id
1 'polypeptide(L)'
;MNLSLKQKIWLEKAMQEHNQEESTQLKQLVKEDQTAEISSVLVCKKCHQDMTDDDHKPMSLAPCGHTLCKNCLEKLESKRCPFCNAKIEATAINFSLKKISENIEDENVIPDFKQKLDEVTEKIAAIFERLDENKKNQNETQEKIRINSIVLNKLKEDFEEIKLKRQILGDKLEEARKKVEKATQEEEDLTIIVEEKKKAAEIENLENIIKSNN
;
A
#
# COMPACT_ATOMS: atom_id res chain seq x y z
N MET A 1 16.60 -19.56 -3.80
CA MET A 1 17.49 -19.76 -2.63
C MET A 1 16.88 -19.01 -1.45
N ASN A 2 16.53 -19.70 -0.38
CA ASN A 2 15.96 -19.07 0.81
C ASN A 2 17.09 -18.62 1.74
N LEU A 3 17.21 -17.30 1.97
CA LEU A 3 18.14 -16.74 2.94
C LEU A 3 17.78 -17.24 4.35
N SER A 4 18.78 -17.61 5.13
CA SER A 4 18.58 -17.99 6.53
C SER A 4 18.06 -16.80 7.34
N LEU A 5 17.34 -17.06 8.43
CA LEU A 5 16.78 -16.02 9.29
C LEU A 5 17.84 -15.02 9.77
N LYS A 6 19.06 -15.49 10.06
CA LYS A 6 20.19 -14.65 10.46
C LYS A 6 20.63 -13.69 9.34
N GLN A 7 20.60 -14.15 8.09
CA GLN A 7 20.96 -13.32 6.93
C GLN A 7 19.90 -12.25 6.66
N LYS A 8 18.62 -12.55 6.86
CA LYS A 8 17.53 -11.58 6.73
C LYS A 8 17.62 -10.47 7.78
N ILE A 9 17.86 -10.84 9.04
CA ILE A 9 18.02 -9.88 10.15
C ILE A 9 19.23 -8.97 9.91
N TRP A 10 20.33 -9.52 9.41
CA TRP A 10 21.52 -8.73 9.10
C TRP A 10 21.28 -7.73 7.95
N LEU A 11 20.58 -8.16 6.89
CA LEU A 11 20.20 -7.30 5.78
C LEU A 11 19.27 -6.16 6.21
N GLU A 12 18.24 -6.45 7.01
CA GLU A 12 17.35 -5.41 7.54
C GLU A 12 18.11 -4.38 8.39
N LYS A 13 19.01 -4.84 9.24
CA LYS A 13 19.81 -3.96 10.10
C LYS A 13 20.77 -3.08 9.29
N ALA A 14 21.45 -3.65 8.29
CA ALA A 14 22.34 -2.91 7.40
C ALA A 14 21.58 -1.87 6.56
N MET A 15 20.36 -2.18 6.12
CA MET A 15 19.51 -1.23 5.38
C MET A 15 19.00 -0.09 6.28
N GLN A 16 18.68 -0.38 7.54
CA GLN A 16 18.30 0.66 8.51
C GLN A 16 19.46 1.60 8.83
N GLU A 17 20.66 1.05 9.05
CA GLU A 17 21.86 1.85 9.33
C GLU A 17 22.22 2.75 8.13
N HIS A 18 22.14 2.24 6.90
CA HIS A 18 22.39 3.03 5.68
C HIS A 18 21.36 4.17 5.49
N ASN A 19 20.07 3.88 5.68
CA ASN A 19 19.01 4.90 5.59
C ASN A 19 19.17 5.99 6.68
N GLN A 20 19.69 5.61 7.85
CA GLN A 20 19.92 6.55 8.96
C GLN A 20 21.14 7.44 8.69
N GLU A 21 22.21 6.91 8.09
CA GLU A 21 23.37 7.68 7.64
C GLU A 21 23.02 8.65 6.50
N GLU A 22 22.28 8.19 5.48
CA GLU A 22 21.82 9.04 4.37
C GLU A 22 20.91 10.18 4.85
N SER A 23 19.99 9.90 5.78
CA SER A 23 19.13 10.93 6.39
C SER A 23 19.93 11.96 7.19
N THR A 24 21.00 11.54 7.86
CA THR A 24 21.84 12.43 8.67
C THR A 24 22.71 13.32 7.77
N GLN A 25 23.29 12.75 6.72
CA GLN A 25 24.07 13.51 5.72
C GLN A 25 23.20 14.54 4.99
N LEU A 26 21.98 14.18 4.60
CA LEU A 26 21.05 15.10 3.93
C LEU A 26 20.63 16.27 4.85
N LYS A 27 20.39 15.99 6.14
CA LYS A 27 20.08 17.03 7.14
C LYS A 27 21.25 17.98 7.38
N GLN A 28 22.49 17.51 7.25
CA GLN A 28 23.68 18.34 7.42
C GLN A 28 23.91 19.25 6.21
N LEU A 29 23.76 18.72 4.99
CA LEU A 29 23.86 19.50 3.75
C LEU A 29 22.79 20.61 3.65
N VAL A 30 21.56 20.33 4.08
CA VAL A 30 20.47 21.33 4.07
C VAL A 30 20.70 22.48 5.07
N LYS A 31 21.36 22.21 6.21
CA LYS A 31 21.69 23.24 7.20
C LYS A 31 22.82 24.17 6.73
N GLU A 32 23.80 23.62 6.01
CA GLU A 32 24.95 24.38 5.49
C GLU A 32 24.54 25.28 4.31
N ASP A 33 23.60 24.84 3.47
CA ASP A 33 23.15 25.58 2.28
C ASP A 33 22.25 26.80 2.62
N GLN A 34 21.35 26.66 3.60
CA GLN A 34 20.39 27.73 3.96
C GLN A 34 21.00 28.89 4.76
N THR A 35 22.09 28.65 5.49
CA THR A 35 22.76 29.68 6.32
C THR A 35 23.78 30.49 5.52
N ALA A 36 24.40 29.90 4.51
CA ALA A 36 25.41 30.55 3.67
C ALA A 36 24.81 31.61 2.72
N GLU A 37 23.63 31.35 2.13
CA GLU A 37 23.03 32.28 1.16
C GLU A 37 22.50 33.57 1.79
N ILE A 38 21.82 33.48 2.95
CA ILE A 38 21.24 34.64 3.64
C ILE A 38 22.33 35.58 4.18
N SER A 39 23.44 35.02 4.69
CA SER A 39 24.59 35.79 5.16
C SER A 39 25.20 36.65 4.04
N SER A 40 25.29 36.12 2.81
CA SER A 40 25.93 36.83 1.69
C SER A 40 25.23 38.11 1.23
N VAL A 41 23.91 38.22 1.47
CA VAL A 41 23.08 39.35 1.04
C VAL A 41 23.19 40.54 2.00
N LEU A 42 23.63 40.31 3.24
CA LEU A 42 23.73 41.32 4.29
C LEU A 42 25.12 41.91 4.45
N VAL A 43 26.08 41.42 3.69
CA VAL A 43 27.46 41.92 3.70
C VAL A 43 27.65 42.97 2.61
N CYS A 44 28.28 44.10 2.96
CA CYS A 44 28.62 45.11 1.98
C CYS A 44 29.70 44.61 1.02
N LYS A 45 29.42 44.55 -0.28
CA LYS A 45 30.38 44.09 -1.31
C LYS A 45 31.63 44.97 -1.50
N LYS A 46 31.75 46.10 -0.80
CA LYS A 46 32.92 46.99 -0.85
C LYS A 46 33.85 46.80 0.35
N CYS A 47 33.33 46.80 1.58
CA CYS A 47 34.14 46.62 2.80
C CYS A 47 34.04 45.23 3.44
N HIS A 48 33.14 44.37 2.95
CA HIS A 48 32.88 43.02 3.48
C HIS A 48 32.43 42.99 4.95
N GLN A 49 31.86 44.10 5.44
CA GLN A 49 31.26 44.18 6.76
C GLN A 49 29.74 44.00 6.69
N ASP A 50 29.17 43.47 7.75
CA ASP A 50 27.72 43.29 7.92
C ASP A 50 27.00 44.64 7.92
N MET A 51 25.88 44.70 7.21
CA MET A 51 25.06 45.91 7.07
C MET A 51 23.97 45.97 8.15
N THR A 52 24.34 45.68 9.39
CA THR A 52 23.42 45.58 10.55
C THR A 52 23.36 46.86 11.37
N ASP A 53 24.49 47.56 11.53
CA ASP A 53 24.58 48.78 12.36
C ASP A 53 24.28 50.09 11.59
N ASP A 54 24.18 51.20 12.31
CA ASP A 54 23.79 52.50 11.73
C ASP A 54 24.85 53.13 10.81
N ASP A 55 26.12 52.75 10.97
CA ASP A 55 27.24 53.19 10.13
C ASP A 55 27.38 52.31 8.88
N HIS A 56 26.98 51.05 8.99
CA HIS A 56 27.00 50.07 7.91
C HIS A 56 25.62 49.80 7.29
N LYS A 57 24.60 50.58 7.66
CA LYS A 57 23.24 50.40 7.13
C LYS A 57 23.19 50.38 5.59
N PRO A 58 22.33 49.55 4.99
CA PRO A 58 22.31 49.35 3.56
C PRO A 58 21.68 50.56 2.84
N MET A 59 22.41 51.14 1.89
CA MET A 59 22.02 52.30 1.09
C MET A 59 21.92 51.93 -0.39
N SER A 60 20.72 52.07 -0.97
CA SER A 60 20.47 51.87 -2.40
C SER A 60 20.89 53.10 -3.21
N LEU A 61 21.58 52.86 -4.33
CA LEU A 61 22.06 53.88 -5.26
C LEU A 61 21.12 54.03 -6.46
N ALA A 62 20.45 55.17 -6.60
CA ALA A 62 19.61 55.46 -7.75
C ALA A 62 20.44 56.05 -8.92
N PRO A 63 20.16 55.66 -10.18
CA PRO A 63 19.08 54.77 -10.62
C PRO A 63 19.45 53.27 -10.68
N CYS A 64 20.70 52.90 -10.42
CA CYS A 64 21.21 51.55 -10.71
C CYS A 64 20.76 50.45 -9.72
N GLY A 65 20.20 50.79 -8.56
CA GLY A 65 19.67 49.85 -7.57
C GLY A 65 20.71 49.11 -6.72
N HIS A 66 22.01 49.24 -7.02
CA HIS A 66 23.05 48.61 -6.20
C HIS A 66 23.05 49.15 -4.77
N THR A 67 23.41 48.29 -3.82
CA THR A 67 23.49 48.65 -2.39
C THR A 67 24.94 48.73 -1.92
N LEU A 68 25.27 49.77 -1.15
CA LEU A 68 26.50 49.89 -0.36
C LEU A 68 26.15 50.25 1.08
N CYS A 69 27.04 49.99 2.02
CA CYS A 69 26.87 50.49 3.38
C CYS A 69 27.08 52.02 3.42
N LYS A 70 26.41 52.70 4.35
CA LYS A 70 26.48 54.16 4.51
C LYS A 70 27.91 54.69 4.62
N ASN A 71 28.75 54.08 5.45
CA ASN A 71 30.17 54.43 5.59
C ASN A 71 30.95 54.31 4.26
N CYS A 72 30.71 53.25 3.49
CA CYS A 72 31.35 53.07 2.18
C CYS A 72 30.89 54.09 1.13
N LEU A 73 29.63 54.51 1.22
CA LEU A 73 29.01 55.51 0.35
C LEU A 73 29.56 56.91 0.65
N GLU A 74 29.70 57.28 1.93
CA GLU A 74 30.27 58.57 2.35
C GLU A 74 31.75 58.72 1.94
N LYS A 75 32.48 57.61 1.89
CA LYS A 75 33.88 57.54 1.43
C LYS A 75 34.03 57.43 -0.10
N LEU A 76 32.96 57.54 -0.88
CA LEU A 76 33.08 57.55 -2.34
C LEU A 76 33.55 58.93 -2.82
N GLU A 77 34.74 58.95 -3.42
CA GLU A 77 35.30 60.16 -4.04
C GLU A 77 34.55 60.57 -5.33
N SER A 78 33.93 59.60 -6.01
CA SER A 78 33.17 59.83 -7.23
C SER A 78 31.67 59.63 -7.01
N LYS A 79 30.84 60.47 -7.65
CA LYS A 79 29.38 60.28 -7.70
C LYS A 79 28.97 59.20 -8.71
N ARG A 80 29.67 58.07 -8.72
CA ARG A 80 29.42 56.92 -9.59
C ARG A 80 29.39 55.62 -8.79
N CYS A 81 28.50 54.71 -9.20
CA CYS A 81 28.37 53.40 -8.58
C CYS A 81 29.65 52.58 -8.82
N PRO A 82 30.30 52.02 -7.79
CA PRO A 82 31.54 51.26 -7.95
C PRO A 82 31.35 49.91 -8.67
N PHE A 83 30.10 49.43 -8.80
CA PHE A 83 29.81 48.12 -9.40
C PHE A 83 29.43 48.19 -10.88
N CYS A 84 28.76 49.27 -11.31
CA CYS A 84 28.28 49.43 -12.69
C CYS A 84 28.64 50.78 -13.33
N ASN A 85 29.36 51.64 -12.61
CA ASN A 85 29.83 52.95 -13.05
C ASN A 85 28.72 53.97 -13.43
N ALA A 86 27.46 53.66 -13.16
CA ALA A 86 26.33 54.57 -13.34
C ALA A 86 26.47 55.81 -12.45
N LYS A 87 26.05 56.99 -12.96
CA LYS A 87 26.03 58.23 -12.16
C LYS A 87 25.00 58.09 -11.04
N ILE A 88 25.41 58.42 -9.82
CA ILE A 88 24.54 58.39 -8.64
C ILE A 88 23.78 59.72 -8.60
N GLU A 89 22.46 59.65 -8.70
CA GLU A 89 21.59 60.82 -8.67
C GLU A 89 20.97 61.02 -7.29
N ALA A 90 20.62 59.91 -6.62
CA ALA A 90 20.06 59.92 -5.28
C ALA A 90 20.44 58.64 -4.54
N THR A 91 20.32 58.67 -3.21
CA THR A 91 20.58 57.54 -2.33
C THR A 91 19.48 57.43 -1.29
N ALA A 92 19.05 56.21 -0.98
CA ALA A 92 18.02 55.95 0.02
C ALA A 92 18.37 54.72 0.85
N ILE A 93 17.85 54.63 2.08
CA ILE A 93 17.99 53.44 2.90
C ILE A 93 17.25 52.28 2.21
N ASN A 94 17.91 51.13 2.05
CA ASN A 94 17.27 49.91 1.61
C ASN A 94 16.51 49.28 2.77
N PHE A 95 15.28 49.74 3.01
CA PHE A 95 14.46 49.26 4.12
C PHE A 95 14.16 47.76 4.07
N SER A 96 14.17 47.14 2.88
CA SER A 96 14.01 45.69 2.75
C SER A 96 15.20 44.95 3.36
N LEU A 97 16.43 45.32 2.99
CA LEU A 97 17.64 44.74 3.57
C LEU A 97 17.78 45.09 5.05
N LYS A 98 17.48 46.34 5.43
CA LYS A 98 17.54 46.78 6.84
C LYS A 98 16.59 45.97 7.73
N LYS A 99 15.37 45.68 7.28
CA LYS A 99 14.44 44.82 8.03
C LYS A 99 14.95 43.38 8.12
N ILE A 100 15.58 42.86 7.06
CA ILE A 100 16.14 41.51 7.10
C ILE A 100 17.31 41.45 8.09
N SER A 101 18.21 42.45 8.10
CA SER A 101 19.31 42.52 9.07
C SER A 101 18.83 42.65 10.51
N GLU A 102 17.77 43.43 10.77
CA GLU A 102 17.19 43.59 12.10
C GLU A 102 16.50 42.32 12.61
N ASN A 103 15.94 41.49 11.73
CA ASN A 103 15.21 40.28 12.09
C ASN A 103 16.09 39.02 12.25
N ILE A 104 17.39 39.10 11.95
CA ILE A 104 18.32 37.96 12.07
C ILE A 104 18.93 37.86 13.47
N GLU A 105 18.93 38.95 14.24
CA GLU A 105 19.41 38.94 15.63
C GLU A 105 18.44 38.23 16.60
N ASP A 106 17.21 37.96 16.18
CA ASP A 106 16.31 37.06 16.88
C ASP A 106 16.41 35.65 16.29
N GLU A 107 17.15 34.76 16.97
CA GLU A 107 16.99 33.30 16.82
C GLU A 107 15.52 32.83 17.01
N ASN A 108 14.63 33.74 17.42
CA ASN A 108 13.23 33.55 17.75
C ASN A 108 12.22 33.97 16.66
N VAL A 109 12.62 34.35 15.44
CA VAL A 109 11.66 34.79 14.39
C VAL A 109 11.09 33.64 13.53
N ILE A 110 11.53 32.38 13.71
CA ILE A 110 10.94 31.22 13.02
C ILE A 110 10.35 30.13 13.97
N PRO A 111 9.61 30.42 15.07
CA PRO A 111 9.02 29.36 15.89
C PRO A 111 7.81 28.71 15.21
N ASP A 112 6.95 29.52 14.58
CA ASP A 112 5.67 29.06 14.02
C ASP A 112 5.85 28.16 12.78
N PHE A 113 6.80 28.48 11.91
CA PHE A 113 7.10 27.63 10.76
C PHE A 113 7.84 26.35 11.16
N LYS A 114 8.75 26.40 12.14
CA LYS A 114 9.45 25.21 12.64
C LYS A 114 8.47 24.25 13.31
N GLN A 115 7.57 24.76 14.16
CA GLN A 115 6.52 23.96 14.75
C GLN A 115 5.62 23.31 13.70
N LYS A 116 5.16 24.08 12.69
CA LYS A 116 4.37 23.53 11.59
C LYS A 116 5.14 22.48 10.79
N LEU A 117 6.45 22.65 10.61
CA LEU A 117 7.30 21.69 9.92
C LEU A 117 7.44 20.39 10.72
N ASP A 118 7.61 20.48 12.04
CA ASP A 118 7.67 19.32 12.93
C ASP A 118 6.32 18.56 12.92
N GLU A 119 5.20 19.28 13.02
CA GLU A 119 3.84 18.68 12.91
C GLU A 119 3.61 17.98 11.58
N VAL A 120 4.08 18.56 10.47
CA VAL A 120 3.99 17.93 9.14
C VAL A 120 4.87 16.69 9.07
N THR A 121 6.07 16.74 9.65
CA THR A 121 7.02 15.63 9.67
C THR A 121 6.45 14.44 10.47
N GLU A 122 5.84 14.70 11.63
CA GLU A 122 5.17 13.66 12.43
C GLU A 122 3.98 13.04 11.69
N LYS A 123 3.16 13.86 11.01
CA LYS A 123 2.04 13.36 10.19
C LYS A 123 2.54 12.48 9.04
N ILE A 124 3.63 12.87 8.39
CA ILE A 124 4.25 12.08 7.31
C ILE A 124 4.74 10.73 7.86
N ALA A 125 5.40 10.71 9.00
CA ALA A 125 5.85 9.47 9.64
C ALA A 125 4.66 8.52 9.94
N ALA A 126 3.59 9.05 10.54
CA ALA A 126 2.38 8.29 10.83
C ALA A 126 1.69 7.74 9.56
N ILE A 127 1.74 8.48 8.45
CA ILE A 127 1.22 8.02 7.16
C ILE A 127 2.05 6.84 6.64
N PHE A 128 3.38 6.91 6.72
CA PHE A 128 4.25 5.83 6.27
C PHE A 128 4.02 4.54 7.07
N GLU A 129 3.89 4.62 8.39
CA GLU A 129 3.57 3.45 9.23
C GLU A 129 2.23 2.79 8.81
N ARG A 130 1.19 3.61 8.58
CA ARG A 130 -0.11 3.11 8.11
C ARG A 130 -0.02 2.49 6.71
N LEU A 131 0.81 3.05 5.81
CA LEU A 131 1.01 2.49 4.48
C LEU A 131 1.67 1.12 4.55
N ASP A 132 2.66 0.94 5.43
CA ASP A 132 3.31 -0.36 5.64
C ASP A 132 2.36 -1.39 6.25
N GLU A 133 1.55 -0.99 7.23
CA GLU A 133 0.52 -1.87 7.80
C GLU A 133 -0.54 -2.27 6.77
N ASN A 134 -1.03 -1.32 5.99
CA ASN A 134 -1.98 -1.59 4.90
C ASN A 134 -1.40 -2.54 3.86
N LYS A 135 -0.13 -2.39 3.51
CA LYS A 135 0.56 -3.28 2.57
C LYS A 135 0.66 -4.72 3.12
N LYS A 136 0.96 -4.88 4.41
CA LYS A 136 0.94 -6.20 5.08
C LYS A 136 -0.46 -6.81 5.04
N ASN A 137 -1.47 -6.06 5.44
CA ASN A 137 -2.87 -6.50 5.43
C ASN A 137 -3.36 -6.87 4.02
N GLN A 138 -2.95 -6.12 3.00
CA GLN A 138 -3.25 -6.42 1.61
C GLN A 138 -2.64 -7.75 1.18
N ASN A 139 -1.37 -8.01 1.51
CA ASN A 139 -0.70 -9.27 1.18
C ASN A 139 -1.38 -10.46 1.88
N GLU A 140 -1.72 -10.33 3.17
CA GLU A 140 -2.45 -11.38 3.89
C GLU A 140 -3.82 -11.66 3.28
N THR A 141 -4.53 -10.60 2.86
CA THR A 141 -5.83 -10.71 2.20
C THR A 141 -5.70 -11.41 0.85
N GLN A 142 -4.68 -11.06 0.06
CA GLN A 142 -4.40 -11.70 -1.22
C GLN A 142 -4.08 -13.19 -1.05
N GLU A 143 -3.32 -13.56 -0.02
CA GLU A 143 -3.01 -14.96 0.25
C GLU A 143 -4.25 -15.75 0.66
N LYS A 144 -5.12 -15.17 1.50
CA LYS A 144 -6.42 -15.77 1.84
C LYS A 144 -7.30 -15.98 0.60
N ILE A 145 -7.37 -14.99 -0.30
CA ILE A 145 -8.10 -15.09 -1.56
C ILE A 145 -7.53 -16.22 -2.43
N ARG A 146 -6.19 -16.33 -2.51
CA ARG A 146 -5.50 -17.38 -3.26
C ARG A 146 -5.87 -18.77 -2.74
N ILE A 147 -5.79 -18.99 -1.43
CA ILE A 147 -6.16 -20.25 -0.79
C ILE A 147 -7.63 -20.58 -1.04
N ASN A 148 -8.53 -19.61 -0.84
CA ASN A 148 -9.96 -19.81 -1.06
C ASN A 148 -10.27 -20.18 -2.52
N SER A 149 -9.56 -19.59 -3.49
CA SER A 149 -9.71 -19.95 -4.90
C SER A 149 -9.35 -21.41 -5.17
N ILE A 150 -8.27 -21.93 -4.55
CA ILE A 150 -7.87 -23.33 -4.68
C ILE A 150 -8.94 -24.25 -4.08
N VAL A 151 -9.42 -23.95 -2.88
CA VAL A 151 -10.46 -24.73 -2.21
C VAL A 151 -11.76 -24.75 -3.03
N LEU A 152 -12.18 -23.60 -3.56
CA LEU A 152 -13.37 -23.51 -4.41
C LEU A 152 -13.24 -24.36 -5.68
N ASN A 153 -12.07 -24.39 -6.31
CA ASN A 153 -11.84 -25.24 -7.47
C ASN A 153 -11.92 -26.73 -7.10
N LYS A 154 -11.33 -27.12 -5.97
CA LYS A 154 -11.41 -28.51 -5.51
C LYS A 154 -12.84 -28.94 -5.20
N LEU A 155 -13.62 -28.08 -4.53
CA LEU A 155 -15.02 -28.34 -4.25
C LEU A 155 -15.87 -28.46 -5.52
N LYS A 156 -15.55 -27.71 -6.58
CA LYS A 156 -16.21 -27.84 -7.88
C LYS A 156 -15.91 -29.18 -8.54
N GLU A 157 -14.66 -29.62 -8.52
CA GLU A 157 -14.27 -30.94 -9.04
C GLU A 157 -15.01 -32.06 -8.28
N ASP A 158 -15.01 -32.00 -6.95
CA ASP A 158 -15.67 -33.00 -6.11
C ASP A 158 -17.19 -33.00 -6.33
N PHE A 159 -17.79 -31.82 -6.56
CA PHE A 159 -19.22 -31.71 -6.89
C PHE A 159 -19.57 -32.41 -8.21
N GLU A 160 -18.77 -32.20 -9.26
CA GLU A 160 -19.01 -32.88 -10.55
C GLU A 160 -18.79 -34.39 -10.44
N GLU A 161 -17.82 -34.84 -9.63
CA GLU A 161 -17.63 -36.28 -9.35
C GLU A 161 -18.85 -36.89 -8.64
N ILE A 162 -19.37 -36.22 -7.61
CA ILE A 162 -20.55 -36.66 -6.86
C ILE A 162 -21.77 -36.71 -7.79
N LYS A 163 -21.93 -35.70 -8.64
CA LYS A 163 -23.02 -35.62 -9.62
C LYS A 163 -22.99 -36.78 -10.61
N LEU A 164 -21.80 -37.14 -11.12
CA LEU A 164 -21.63 -38.30 -11.98
C LEU A 164 -21.96 -39.62 -11.24
N LYS A 165 -21.45 -39.78 -10.02
CA LYS A 165 -21.74 -40.95 -9.17
C LYS A 165 -23.25 -41.10 -8.91
N ARG A 166 -23.95 -39.99 -8.63
CA ARG A 166 -25.40 -39.97 -8.45
C ARG A 166 -26.13 -40.46 -9.70
N GLN A 167 -25.70 -40.03 -10.88
CA GLN A 167 -26.30 -40.45 -12.14
C GLN A 167 -26.14 -41.97 -12.35
N ILE A 168 -24.92 -42.49 -12.20
CA ILE A 168 -24.63 -43.92 -12.34
C ILE A 168 -25.45 -44.76 -11.35
N LEU A 169 -25.56 -44.31 -10.09
CA LEU A 169 -26.37 -44.99 -9.10
C LEU A 169 -27.86 -44.96 -9.43
N GLY A 170 -28.35 -43.84 -9.98
CA GLY A 170 -29.72 -43.73 -10.50
C GLY A 170 -30.01 -44.75 -11.59
N ASP A 171 -29.13 -44.86 -12.58
CA ASP A 171 -29.27 -45.82 -13.68
C ASP A 171 -29.28 -47.28 -13.17
N LYS A 172 -28.38 -47.61 -12.24
CA LYS A 172 -28.32 -48.94 -11.61
C LYS A 172 -29.57 -49.25 -10.79
N LEU A 173 -30.11 -48.26 -10.09
CA LEU A 173 -31.32 -48.42 -9.29
C LEU A 173 -32.54 -48.67 -10.17
N GLU A 174 -32.63 -47.99 -11.31
CA GLU A 174 -33.68 -48.20 -12.31
C GLU A 174 -33.59 -49.60 -12.95
N GLU A 175 -32.37 -50.06 -13.28
CA GLU A 175 -32.17 -51.42 -13.78
C GLU A 175 -32.56 -52.48 -12.75
N ALA A 176 -32.19 -52.29 -11.49
CA ALA A 176 -32.57 -53.18 -10.40
C ALA A 176 -34.09 -53.22 -10.19
N ARG A 177 -34.77 -52.06 -10.27
CA ARG A 177 -36.24 -51.99 -10.19
C ARG A 177 -36.91 -52.83 -11.27
N LYS A 178 -36.48 -52.71 -12.53
CA LYS A 178 -37.03 -53.51 -13.63
C LYS A 178 -36.83 -55.01 -13.43
N LYS A 179 -35.68 -55.42 -12.87
CA LYS A 179 -35.41 -56.83 -12.56
C LYS A 179 -36.34 -57.35 -11.46
N VAL A 180 -36.54 -56.56 -10.41
CA VAL A 180 -37.48 -56.90 -9.33
C VAL A 180 -38.90 -57.03 -9.88
N GLU A 181 -39.37 -56.05 -10.67
CA GLU A 181 -40.71 -56.08 -11.26
C GLU A 181 -40.94 -57.31 -12.15
N LYS A 182 -39.94 -57.68 -12.97
CA LYS A 182 -39.99 -58.92 -13.76
C LYS A 182 -40.05 -60.17 -12.88
N ALA A 183 -39.23 -60.23 -11.83
CA ALA A 183 -39.22 -61.38 -10.92
C ALA A 183 -40.53 -61.51 -10.13
N THR A 184 -41.13 -60.39 -9.72
CA THR A 184 -42.45 -60.36 -9.07
C THR A 184 -43.54 -60.88 -10.02
N GLN A 185 -43.53 -60.46 -11.28
CA GLN A 185 -44.47 -61.00 -12.27
C GLN A 185 -44.29 -62.51 -12.48
N GLU A 186 -43.03 -62.98 -12.57
CA GLU A 186 -42.74 -64.41 -12.71
C GLU A 186 -43.21 -65.21 -11.47
N GLU A 187 -43.09 -64.65 -10.27
CA GLU A 187 -43.59 -65.26 -9.01
C GLU A 187 -45.12 -65.35 -8.99
N GLU A 188 -45.83 -64.30 -9.42
CA GLU A 188 -47.29 -64.30 -9.57
C GLU A 188 -47.76 -65.37 -10.57
N ASP A 189 -47.13 -65.44 -11.75
CA ASP A 189 -47.44 -66.43 -12.78
C ASP A 189 -47.24 -67.87 -12.27
N LEU A 190 -46.12 -68.13 -11.57
CA LEU A 190 -45.85 -69.43 -10.97
C LEU A 190 -46.85 -69.79 -9.87
N THR A 191 -47.29 -68.81 -9.08
CA THR A 191 -48.30 -69.02 -8.03
C THR A 191 -49.62 -69.52 -8.62
N ILE A 192 -50.07 -68.91 -9.72
CA ILE A 192 -51.27 -69.34 -10.45
C ILE A 192 -51.12 -70.79 -10.93
N ILE A 193 -49.99 -71.12 -11.57
CA ILE A 193 -49.71 -72.48 -12.07
C ILE A 193 -49.75 -73.52 -10.94
N VAL A 194 -49.17 -73.19 -9.78
CA VAL A 194 -49.17 -74.09 -8.61
C VAL A 194 -50.59 -74.32 -8.10
N GLU A 195 -51.43 -73.29 -8.03
CA GLU A 195 -52.83 -73.42 -7.62
C GLU A 195 -53.66 -74.27 -8.60
N GLU A 196 -53.48 -74.08 -9.91
CA GLU A 196 -54.13 -74.90 -10.93
C GLU A 196 -53.71 -76.38 -10.83
N LYS A 197 -52.42 -76.64 -10.63
CA LYS A 197 -51.90 -78.01 -10.43
C LYS A 197 -52.45 -78.67 -9.17
N LYS A 198 -52.59 -77.93 -8.07
CA LYS A 198 -53.22 -78.44 -6.84
C LYS A 198 -54.68 -78.83 -7.08
N LYS A 199 -55.46 -77.96 -7.73
CA LYS A 199 -56.87 -78.26 -8.09
C LYS A 199 -56.99 -79.49 -8.97
N ALA A 200 -56.12 -79.62 -9.99
CA ALA A 200 -56.12 -80.78 -10.87
C ALA A 200 -55.81 -82.09 -10.12
N ALA A 201 -54.85 -82.07 -9.21
CA ALA A 201 -54.52 -83.22 -8.37
C ALA A 201 -55.66 -83.61 -7.40
N GLU A 202 -56.37 -82.63 -6.84
CA GLU A 202 -57.56 -82.88 -6.03
C GLU A 202 -58.68 -83.54 -6.84
N ILE A 203 -58.93 -83.07 -8.06
CA ILE A 203 -59.92 -83.67 -8.97
C ILE A 203 -59.54 -85.12 -9.29
N GLU A 204 -58.29 -85.38 -9.66
CA GLU A 204 -57.81 -86.73 -9.96
C GLU A 204 -57.97 -87.68 -8.77
N ASN A 205 -57.67 -87.19 -7.55
CA ASN A 205 -57.86 -87.97 -6.33
C ASN A 205 -59.35 -88.32 -6.09
N LEU A 206 -60.26 -87.35 -6.27
CA LEU A 206 -61.70 -87.57 -6.15
C LEU A 206 -62.21 -88.58 -7.20
N GLU A 207 -61.76 -88.48 -8.44
CA GLU A 207 -62.11 -89.43 -9.50
C GLU A 207 -61.65 -90.85 -9.17
N ASN A 208 -60.45 -91.01 -8.61
CA ASN A 208 -59.93 -92.30 -8.19
C ASN A 208 -60.75 -92.88 -7.02
N ILE A 209 -61.18 -92.06 -6.06
CA ILE A 209 -62.08 -92.50 -4.97
C ILE A 209 -63.43 -92.97 -5.54
N ILE A 210 -64.01 -92.25 -6.50
CA ILE A 210 -65.28 -92.63 -7.13
C ILE A 210 -65.16 -93.97 -7.86
N LYS A 211 -64.08 -94.17 -8.63
CA LYS A 211 -63.80 -95.43 -9.33
C LYS A 211 -63.58 -96.62 -8.40
N SER A 212 -63.16 -96.38 -7.15
CA SER A 212 -62.90 -97.44 -6.17
C SER A 212 -64.16 -97.89 -5.42
N ASN A 213 -65.24 -97.12 -5.48
CA ASN A 213 -66.51 -97.36 -4.76
C ASN A 213 -67.66 -97.83 -5.65
N ASN A 214 -67.42 -98.01 -6.95
CA ASN A 214 -68.33 -98.64 -7.93
C ASN A 214 -67.75 -99.98 -8.38
#